data_AF-A0A1Y0N4Z3-F1
#
_entry.id   AF-A0A1Y0N4Z3-F1
#
_cell.length_a   1.000
_cell.length_b   1.000
_cell.length_c   1.000
_cell.angle_alpha   90.00
_cell.angle_beta   90.00
_cell.angle_gamma   90.00
#
_symmetry.space_group_name_H-M   'P 1'
#
loop_
_entity.id
_entity.type
_entity.pdbx_description
1 polymer ?
#
loop_
_entity_poly.entity_id
_entity_poly.type
_entity_poly.pdbx_seq_one_letter_code
_entity_poly.pdbx_strand_id
1 'polypeptide(L)' 'MAANTFQPVALERETRAALPTREAAYHLNRAEQTMRLWACLENGPLRPIRINGRLAWKVADLRRVLGVA' A
#
# COMPACT_ATOMS: atom_id res chain seq x y z
N MET A 1 -7.87 11.34 -18.60
CA MET A 1 -7.49 10.18 -17.77
C MET A 1 -8.57 10.00 -16.72
N ALA A 2 -9.33 8.91 -16.75
CA ALA A 2 -10.37 8.66 -15.74
C ALA A 2 -9.70 8.48 -14.37
N ALA A 3 -9.97 9.39 -13.43
CA ALA A 3 -9.67 9.17 -12.03
C ALA A 3 -10.53 8.01 -11.57
N ASN A 4 -9.97 6.79 -11.59
CA ASN A 4 -10.69 5.58 -11.22
C ASN A 4 -10.89 5.57 -9.69
N THR A 5 -11.82 6.38 -9.19
CA THR A 5 -12.07 6.62 -7.77
C THR A 5 -12.29 5.30 -7.05
N PHE A 6 -11.28 4.84 -6.31
CA PHE A 6 -11.45 3.72 -5.40
C PHE A 6 -11.94 4.29 -4.07
N GLN A 7 -12.98 3.68 -3.49
CA GLN A 7 -13.43 4.04 -2.15
C GLN A 7 -12.53 3.36 -1.12
N PRO A 8 -11.67 4.10 -0.41
CA PRO A 8 -10.74 3.52 0.53
C PRO A 8 -11.49 3.09 1.78
N VAL A 9 -11.41 1.80 2.11
CA VAL A 9 -11.88 1.28 3.39
C VAL A 9 -10.90 1.71 4.47
N ALA A 10 -11.38 2.17 5.62
CA ALA A 10 -10.52 2.54 6.73
C ALA A 10 -9.59 1.37 7.08
N LEU A 11 -8.31 1.67 7.30
CA LEU A 11 -7.27 0.65 7.47
C LEU A 11 -7.52 -0.25 8.69
N GLU A 12 -8.29 0.23 9.67
CA GLU A 12 -8.82 -0.51 10.83
C GLU A 12 -9.83 -1.61 10.43
N ARG A 13 -10.63 -1.40 9.38
CA ARG A 13 -11.69 -2.31 8.90
C ARG A 13 -11.24 -3.18 7.74
N GLU A 14 -10.03 -2.96 7.25
CA GLU A 14 -9.47 -3.75 6.16
C GLU A 14 -9.23 -5.18 6.63
N THR A 15 -9.93 -6.14 6.01
CA THR A 15 -9.85 -7.57 6.33
C THR A 15 -8.85 -8.30 5.43
N ARG A 16 -8.43 -7.67 4.34
CA ARG A 16 -7.44 -8.22 3.42
C ARG A 16 -6.06 -8.28 4.07
N ALA A 17 -5.31 -9.33 3.76
CA ALA A 17 -3.92 -9.46 4.24
C ALA A 17 -2.96 -8.46 3.56
N ALA A 18 -3.21 -8.14 2.30
CA ALA A 18 -2.41 -7.19 1.52
C ALA A 18 -3.25 -6.42 0.50
N LEU A 19 -2.81 -5.20 0.22
CA LEU A 19 -3.45 -4.25 -0.68
C LEU A 19 -2.59 -3.98 -1.92
N PRO A 20 -3.20 -3.65 -3.06
CA PRO A 20 -2.46 -3.19 -4.22
C PRO A 20 -1.84 -1.81 -3.96
N THR A 21 -0.84 -1.46 -4.78
CA THR A 21 -0.09 -0.21 -4.67
C THR A 21 -0.95 1.04 -4.57
N ARG A 22 -2.07 1.10 -5.29
CA ARG A 22 -2.97 2.24 -5.28
C ARG A 22 -3.58 2.51 -3.90
N GLU A 23 -4.13 1.46 -3.29
CA GLU A 23 -4.82 1.54 -2.00
C GLU A 23 -3.80 1.86 -0.90
N ALA A 24 -2.66 1.16 -0.91
CA ALA A 24 -1.57 1.44 0.03
C ALA A 24 -1.01 2.87 -0.10
N ALA A 25 -0.86 3.39 -1.32
CA ALA A 25 -0.44 4.77 -1.57
C ALA A 25 -1.43 5.78 -1.00
N TYR A 26 -2.74 5.53 -1.19
CA TYR A 26 -3.79 6.38 -0.65
C TYR A 26 -3.71 6.48 0.89
N HIS A 27 -3.58 5.33 1.56
CA HIS A 27 -3.52 5.30 3.02
C HIS A 27 -2.29 6.01 3.62
N LEU A 28 -1.16 5.96 2.92
CA LEU A 28 0.06 6.64 3.34
C LEU A 28 0.12 8.10 2.92
N ASN A 29 -0.91 8.61 2.22
CA ASN A 29 -0.92 9.92 1.59
C ASN A 29 0.36 10.15 0.74
N ARG A 30 0.62 9.20 -0.17
CA ARG A 30 1.76 9.18 -1.10
C ARG A 30 1.30 8.89 -2.51
N ALA A 31 2.15 9.20 -3.49
CA ALA A 31 1.91 8.84 -4.88
C ALA A 31 2.21 7.35 -5.12
N GLU A 32 1.48 6.72 -6.04
CA GLU A 32 1.73 5.32 -6.43
C GLU A 32 3.15 5.08 -6.96
N GLN A 33 3.75 6.09 -7.60
CA GLN A 33 5.14 6.00 -8.06
C GLN A 33 6.14 5.95 -6.91
N THR A 34 5.89 6.65 -5.81
CA THR A 34 6.73 6.57 -4.61
C THR A 34 6.74 5.14 -4.05
N MET A 35 5.58 4.50 -4.00
CA MET A 35 5.48 3.10 -3.58
C MET A 35 6.23 2.15 -4.52
N ARG A 36 6.12 2.36 -5.84
CA ARG A 36 6.89 1.59 -6.84
C ARG A 36 8.40 1.79 -6.70
N LEU A 37 8.85 3.01 -6.38
CA LEU A 37 10.25 3.30 -6.10
C LEU A 37 10.73 2.58 -4.85
N TRP A 38 9.95 2.59 -3.76
CA TRP A 38 10.29 1.81 -2.56
C TRP A 38 10.40 0.32 -2.82
N ALA A 39 9.54 -0.23 -3.68
CA ALA A 39 9.59 -1.63 -4.10
C ALA A 39 10.83 -1.98 -4.94
N CYS A 40 11.33 -1.01 -5.72
CA CYS A 40 12.46 -1.15 -6.63
C CYS A 40 13.81 -0.95 -5.89
N LEU A 41 13.89 0.12 -5.09
CA LEU A 41 15.09 0.52 -4.35
C LEU A 41 15.21 -0.20 -3.00
N GLU A 42 14.18 -0.91 -2.57
CA GLU A 42 14.10 -1.62 -1.29
C GLU A 42 14.39 -0.72 -0.07
N ASN A 43 14.19 0.59 -0.23
CA ASN A 43 14.58 1.65 0.72
C ASN A 43 13.38 2.34 1.41
N GLY A 44 12.20 1.74 1.35
CA GLY A 44 10.98 2.28 1.95
C GLY A 44 10.74 1.80 3.38
N PRO A 45 9.84 2.48 4.12
CA PRO A 45 9.39 2.05 5.46
C PRO A 45 8.59 0.74 5.44
N LEU A 46 8.15 0.31 4.26
CA LEU A 46 7.36 -0.89 4.00
C LEU A 46 7.98 -1.67 2.84
N ARG A 47 7.89 -3.00 2.89
CA ARG A 47 8.32 -3.89 1.82
C ARG A 47 7.11 -4.59 1.18
N PRO A 48 6.99 -4.61 -0.15
CA PRO A 48 5.90 -5.33 -0.81
C PRO A 48 6.22 -6.82 -0.91
N ILE A 49 5.16 -7.62 -0.91
CA ILE A 49 5.19 -9.02 -1.34
C ILE A 49 5.06 -9.03 -2.87
N ARG A 50 5.96 -9.74 -3.54
CA ARG A 50 5.90 -9.94 -4.99
C ARG A 50 5.09 -11.21 -5.27
N ILE A 51 3.88 -11.04 -5.81
CA ILE A 51 2.98 -12.14 -6.17
C ILE A 51 2.79 -12.12 -7.68
N ASN A 52 3.44 -13.05 -8.40
CA ASN A 52 3.38 -13.16 -9.85
C ASN A 52 3.56 -11.82 -10.60
N GLY A 53 4.60 -11.07 -10.25
CA GLY A 53 4.91 -9.76 -10.83
C GLY A 53 4.07 -8.58 -10.31
N ARG A 54 3.10 -8.82 -9.40
CA ARG A 54 2.32 -7.76 -8.74
C ARG A 54 2.90 -7.42 -7.38
N LEU A 55 2.84 -6.14 -7.01
CA LEU A 55 3.24 -5.64 -5.70
C LEU A 55 2.03 -5.66 -4.75
N ALA A 56 2.12 -6.46 -3.70
CA ALA A 56 1.12 -6.57 -2.65
C ALA A 56 1.68 -6.00 -1.33
N TRP A 57 1.05 -4.96 -0.79
CA TRP A 57 1.48 -4.26 0.42
C TRP A 57 0.71 -4.76 1.63
N LYS A 58 1.40 -5.31 2.63
CA LYS A 58 0.76 -5.86 3.82
C LYS A 58 0.02 -4.78 4.61
N VAL A 59 -1.23 -5.06 4.96
CA VAL A 59 -2.03 -4.17 5.83
C VAL A 59 -1.40 -4.06 7.21
N ALA A 60 -0.87 -5.18 7.75
CA ALA A 60 -0.17 -5.18 9.02
C ALA A 60 1.04 -4.21 9.06
N ASP A 61 1.81 -4.15 7.97
CA ASP A 61 2.95 -3.22 7.88
C ASP A 61 2.46 -1.77 7.73
N LEU A 62 1.39 -1.54 6.98
CA LEU A 62 0.76 -0.22 6.86
C LEU A 62 0.25 0.27 8.23
N ARG A 63 -0.42 -0.59 9.01
CA ARG A 63 -0.87 -0.31 10.39
C ARG A 63 0.31 0.08 11.29
N ARG A 64 1.38 -0.72 11.24
CA ARG A 64 2.59 -0.50 12.01
C ARG A 64 3.26 0.83 11.68
N VAL A 65 3.36 1.19 10.40
CA VAL A 65 4.02 2.44 9.96
C VAL A 65 3.18 3.67 10.31
N LEU A 66 1.85 3.56 10.24
CA LEU A 66 0.94 4.64 10.60
C LEU A 66 0.67 4.74 12.11
N GLY A 67 1.13 3.77 12.92
CA GLY A 67 0.89 3.74 14.36
C GLY A 67 -0.55 3.42 14.75
N VAL A 68 -1.33 2.84 13.84
CA VAL A 68 -2.73 2.46 14.05
C VAL A 68 -2.75 0.96 14.36
N ALA A 69 -2.52 0.60 15.63
CA ALA A 69 -2.45 -0.78 16.11
C ALA A 69 -3.85 -1.37 16.34
#